data_AF-A0A355H8A0-F1
#
_entry.id   AF-A0A355H8A0-F1
#
_cell.length_a   1.000
_cell.length_b   1.000
_cell.length_c   1.000
_cell.angle_alpha   90.00
_cell.angle_beta   90.00
_cell.angle_gamma   90.00
#
_symmetry.space_group_name_H-M   'P 1'
#
loop_
_entity.id
_entity.type
_entity.pdbx_description
1 polymer ?
#
loop_
_entity_poly.entity_id
_entity_poly.type
_entity_poly.pdbx_seq_one_letter_code
_entity_poly.pdbx_strand_id
1 'polypeptide(L)'
;RRISELHSFNLPLLLGPSRKSFLAEVTQARSLNLSERDIPGAAVSSIALWQGIAVLRFHEVEQGRLLIDTIEALKSGAVYKNSR
;
A
#
# COMPACT_ATOMS: atom_id res chain seq x y z
N ARG A 1 6.64 -4.10 -9.38
CA ARG A 1 6.99 -3.59 -10.73
C ARG A 1 6.04 -4.12 -11.80
N ARG A 2 5.93 -5.45 -12.01
CA ARG A 2 5.12 -6.06 -13.09
C ARG A 2 3.70 -6.43 -12.68
N ILE A 3 3.11 -5.74 -11.69
CA ILE A 3 1.78 -6.10 -11.18
C ILE A 3 0.70 -5.87 -12.24
N SER A 4 0.93 -4.91 -13.14
CA SER A 4 0.00 -4.54 -14.20
C SER A 4 -0.29 -5.68 -15.18
N GLU A 5 0.66 -6.60 -15.37
CA GLU A 5 0.50 -7.75 -16.26
C GLU A 5 -0.53 -8.74 -15.74
N LEU A 6 -0.75 -8.79 -14.42
CA LEU A 6 -1.75 -9.65 -13.80
C LEU A 6 -3.19 -9.18 -14.08
N HIS A 7 -3.39 -7.93 -14.52
CA HIS A 7 -4.72 -7.48 -14.95
C HIS A 7 -5.20 -8.20 -16.21
N SER A 8 -4.31 -8.85 -16.98
CA SER A 8 -4.70 -9.67 -18.15
C SER A 8 -5.66 -10.82 -17.81
N PHE A 9 -5.72 -11.24 -16.54
CA PHE A 9 -6.63 -12.29 -16.07
C PHE A 9 -8.07 -11.80 -15.87
N ASN A 10 -8.35 -10.49 -15.98
CA ASN A 10 -9.69 -9.89 -15.76
C ASN A 10 -10.35 -10.30 -14.42
N LEU A 11 -9.52 -10.50 -13.38
CA LEU A 11 -9.98 -10.83 -12.03
C LEU A 11 -9.50 -9.77 -11.03
N PRO A 12 -10.23 -9.57 -9.91
CA PRO A 12 -9.74 -8.73 -8.82
C PRO A 12 -8.43 -9.26 -8.26
N LEU A 13 -7.44 -8.37 -8.11
CA LEU A 13 -6.14 -8.72 -7.57
C LEU A 13 -6.05 -8.36 -6.08
N LEU A 14 -5.48 -9.26 -5.29
CA LEU A 14 -5.19 -9.07 -3.87
C LEU A 14 -3.67 -8.99 -3.65
N LEU A 15 -3.21 -8.04 -2.84
CA LEU A 15 -1.80 -7.92 -2.45
C LEU A 15 -1.63 -7.83 -0.93
N GLY A 16 -0.66 -8.56 -0.37
CA GLY A 16 -0.36 -8.55 1.06
C GLY A 16 1.11 -8.26 1.36
N PRO A 17 1.56 -6.99 1.23
CA PRO A 17 2.95 -6.63 1.46
C PRO A 17 3.28 -6.41 2.95
N SER A 18 2.26 -6.15 3.79
CA SER A 18 2.42 -5.85 5.22
C SER A 18 3.32 -6.88 5.93
N ARG A 19 4.39 -6.38 6.57
CA ARG A 19 5.40 -7.12 7.35
C ARG A 19 6.18 -8.23 6.63
N LYS A 20 6.09 -8.31 5.31
CA LYS A 20 6.81 -9.33 4.52
C LYS A 20 8.34 -9.18 4.64
N SER A 21 9.05 -10.30 4.55
CA SER A 21 10.50 -10.37 4.78
C SER A 21 11.33 -9.54 3.79
N PHE A 22 10.90 -9.40 2.54
CA PHE A 22 11.62 -8.57 1.56
C PHE A 22 11.68 -7.08 1.97
N LEU A 23 10.79 -6.64 2.87
CA LEU A 23 10.82 -5.28 3.43
C LEU A 23 11.83 -5.11 4.55
N ALA A 24 12.40 -6.21 5.08
CA ALA A 24 13.38 -6.14 6.16
C ALA A 24 14.67 -5.42 5.72
N GLU A 25 15.07 -5.61 4.46
CA GLU A 25 16.38 -5.19 3.96
C GLU A 25 16.32 -3.93 3.09
N VAL A 26 15.29 -3.09 3.28
CA VAL A 26 15.15 -1.83 2.52
C VAL A 26 16.11 -0.74 2.99
N THR A 27 16.75 -0.90 4.15
CA THR A 27 17.74 0.05 4.68
C THR A 27 19.15 -0.54 4.58
N GLN A 28 20.15 0.33 4.38
CA GLN A 28 21.55 -0.10 4.21
C GLN A 28 22.27 -0.44 5.53
N ALA A 29 21.73 0.01 6.67
CA ALA A 29 22.43 -0.08 7.96
C ALA A 29 22.05 -1.32 8.78
N ARG A 30 20.78 -1.75 8.68
CA ARG A 30 20.26 -2.90 9.45
C ARG A 30 18.97 -3.44 8.87
N SER A 31 18.67 -4.69 9.22
CA SER A 31 17.35 -5.28 9.00
C SER A 31 16.29 -4.61 9.87
N LEU A 32 15.13 -4.35 9.28
CA LEU A 32 13.95 -3.85 9.97
C LEU A 32 13.22 -5.00 10.68
N ASN A 33 12.79 -4.73 11.92
CA ASN A 33 11.89 -5.60 12.66
C ASN A 33 10.46 -5.54 12.07
N LEU A 34 9.51 -6.28 12.66
CA LEU A 34 8.15 -6.39 12.10
C LEU A 34 7.38 -5.06 12.08
N SER A 35 7.45 -4.23 13.13
CA SER A 35 6.72 -2.96 13.18
C SER A 35 7.36 -1.90 12.30
N GLU A 36 8.69 -1.91 12.17
CA GLU A 36 9.42 -0.98 11.30
C GLU A 36 9.12 -1.19 9.80
N ARG A 37 8.58 -2.36 9.44
CA ARG A 37 8.13 -2.66 8.07
C ARG A 37 6.77 -2.06 7.72
N ASP A 38 6.09 -1.42 8.67
CA ASP A 38 4.76 -0.85 8.41
C ASP A 38 4.84 0.31 7.39
N ILE A 39 5.83 1.21 7.51
CA ILE A 39 6.05 2.30 6.53
C ILE A 39 6.46 1.76 5.14
N PRO A 40 7.48 0.89 5.00
CA PRO A 40 7.78 0.26 3.71
C PRO A 40 6.59 -0.51 3.11
N GLY A 41 5.81 -1.19 3.96
CA GLY A 41 4.60 -1.91 3.55
C GLY A 41 3.52 -0.97 3.04
N ALA A 42 3.32 0.17 3.70
CA ALA A 42 2.44 1.24 3.26
C ALA A 42 2.88 1.79 1.90
N ALA A 43 4.17 2.08 1.72
CA ALA A 43 4.69 2.58 0.44
C ALA A 43 4.41 1.63 -0.74
N VAL A 44 4.65 0.32 -0.55
CA VAL A 44 4.32 -0.70 -1.56
C VAL A 44 2.81 -0.76 -1.83
N SER A 45 2.00 -0.68 -0.78
CA SER A 45 0.54 -0.72 -0.87
C SER A 45 -0.04 0.48 -1.60
N SER A 46 0.50 1.68 -1.37
CA SER A 46 0.11 2.90 -2.09
C SER A 46 0.34 2.77 -3.60
N ILE A 47 1.52 2.26 -4.00
CA ILE A 47 1.82 2.00 -5.42
C ILE A 47 0.87 0.95 -5.99
N ALA A 48 0.58 -0.11 -5.23
CA ALA A 48 -0.31 -1.17 -5.64
C ALA A 48 -1.76 -0.67 -5.88
N LEU A 49 -2.30 0.14 -4.96
CA LEU A 49 -3.60 0.78 -5.14
C LEU A 49 -3.59 1.73 -6.33
N TRP A 50 -2.51 2.49 -6.53
CA TRP A 50 -2.38 3.36 -7.69
C TRP A 50 -2.43 2.57 -9.00
N GLN A 51 -1.85 1.37 -9.01
CA GLN A 51 -1.83 0.45 -10.15
C GLN A 51 -3.13 -0.35 -10.34
N GLY A 52 -4.10 -0.24 -9.43
CA GLY A 52 -5.42 -0.88 -9.58
C GLY A 52 -5.60 -2.20 -8.83
N ILE A 53 -4.75 -2.51 -7.84
CA ILE A 53 -5.04 -3.61 -6.91
C ILE A 53 -6.37 -3.36 -6.19
N ALA A 54 -7.23 -4.38 -6.14
CA ALA A 54 -8.58 -4.29 -5.60
C ALA A 54 -8.61 -4.51 -4.09
N VAL A 55 -7.73 -5.37 -3.56
CA VAL A 55 -7.72 -5.75 -2.14
C VAL A 55 -6.32 -5.71 -1.57
N LEU A 56 -6.18 -5.11 -0.38
CA LEU A 56 -4.95 -5.14 0.41
C LEU A 56 -5.13 -5.99 1.67
N ARG A 57 -4.14 -6.84 1.96
CA ARG A 57 -4.06 -7.58 3.23
C ARG A 57 -3.08 -6.91 4.19
N PHE A 58 -3.60 -6.39 5.30
CA PHE A 58 -2.83 -5.68 6.33
C PHE A 58 -2.87 -6.43 7.67
N HIS A 59 -1.86 -6.20 8.51
CA HIS A 59 -1.89 -6.58 9.92
C HIS A 59 -2.57 -5.49 10.76
N GLU A 60 -2.21 -4.22 10.54
CA GLU A 60 -2.86 -3.05 11.17
C GLU A 60 -3.95 -2.50 10.24
N VAL A 61 -5.22 -2.83 10.51
CA VAL A 61 -6.35 -2.50 9.63
C VAL A 61 -6.59 -1.00 9.54
N GLU A 62 -6.51 -0.28 10.67
CA GLU A 62 -6.72 1.18 10.73
C GLU A 62 -5.73 1.92 9.82
N GLN A 63 -4.46 1.53 9.85
CA GLN A 63 -3.43 2.11 8.97
C GLN A 63 -3.73 1.82 7.49
N GLY A 64 -4.15 0.59 7.18
CA GLY A 64 -4.56 0.21 5.83
C GLY A 64 -5.76 1.02 5.33
N ARG A 65 -6.76 1.28 6.19
CA ARG A 65 -7.93 2.07 5.85
C ARG A 65 -7.56 3.52 5.56
N LEU A 66 -6.80 4.17 6.46
CA LEU A 66 -6.33 5.54 6.28
C LEU A 66 -5.51 5.70 4.99
N LEU A 67 -4.69 4.69 4.64
CA LEU A 67 -3.94 4.67 3.39
C LEU A 67 -4.85 4.62 2.16
N ILE A 68 -5.89 3.77 2.17
CA ILE A 68 -6.88 3.70 1.08
C ILE A 68 -7.57 5.06 0.90
N ASP A 69 -8.11 5.63 1.99
CA ASP A 69 -8.80 6.91 1.96
C ASP A 69 -7.88 8.03 1.43
N THR A 70 -6.61 8.01 1.82
CA THR A 70 -5.59 8.96 1.32
C THR A 70 -5.39 8.83 -0.20
N ILE A 71 -5.25 7.61 -0.72
CA ILE A 71 -5.05 7.37 -2.16
C ILE A 71 -6.32 7.72 -2.96
N GLU A 72 -7.50 7.44 -2.43
CA GLU A 72 -8.78 7.80 -3.08
C GLU A 72 -8.97 9.32 -3.14
N ALA A 73 -8.63 10.05 -2.08
CA ALA A 73 -8.64 11.51 -2.07
C ALA A 73 -7.68 12.10 -3.12
N LEU A 74 -6.48 11.54 -3.24
CA LEU A 74 -5.52 11.94 -4.27
C LEU A 74 -6.02 11.67 -5.69
N LYS A 75 -6.60 10.49 -5.95
CA LYS A 75 -7.12 10.12 -7.28
C LYS A 75 -8.32 10.96 -7.71
N SER A 76 -9.18 11.33 -6.76
CA SER A 76 -10.36 12.15 -7.04
C SER A 76 -10.05 13.64 -7.17
N GLY A 77 -8.81 14.07 -6.89
CA GLY A 77 -8.44 15.49 -6.83
C GLY A 77 -9.11 16.25 -5.69
N ALA A 78 -9.77 15.52 -4.77
CA ALA A 78 -10.45 16.09 -3.62
C ALA A 78 -9.41 16.44 -2.55
N VAL A 79 -8.83 17.63 -2.64
CA VAL A 79 -8.28 18.29 -1.47
C VAL A 79 -9.49 18.71 -0.63
N TYR A 80 -9.67 18.11 0.55
CA TYR A 80 -10.66 18.60 1.52
C TYR A 80 -10.45 20.11 1.67
N LYS A 81 -11.40 20.90 1.15
CA LYS A 81 -11.42 22.35 1.38
C LYS A 81 -11.56 22.51 2.88
N ASN A 82 -10.54 23.05 3.53
CA ASN A 82 -10.58 23.42 4.95
C ASN A 82 -11.81 24.31 5.18
N SER A 83 -12.82 23.76 5.83
CA SER A 83 -13.86 24.52 6.50
C SER A 83 -13.20 25.22 7.68
N ARG A 84 -12.81 26.48 7.48
CA ARG A 84 -12.69 27.45 8.57
C ARG A 84 -14.07 28.06 8.82
#